data_AF-A0A2I0I708-F1
#
_entry.id   AF-A0A2I0I708-F1
#
_cell.length_a   1.000
_cell.length_b   1.000
_cell.length_c   1.000
_cell.angle_alpha   90.00
_cell.angle_beta   90.00
_cell.angle_gamma   90.00
#
_symmetry.space_group_name_H-M   'P 1'
#
loop_
_entity.id
_entity.type
_entity.pdbx_description
1 polymer ?
#
loop_
_entity_poly.entity_id
_entity_poly.type
_entity_poly.pdbx_seq_one_letter_code
_entity_poly.pdbx_strand_id
1 'polypeptide(L)'
;MNRKDKARFENAHLHSALSVAGLAAGLASVAAAQASGDSRMSIALASATELLASHCVELAETAGADHERVASVVRSAVDIQSPGDLMTLTAAAATALRGEAALKVRRPKEARKNATISPYDRGIAEAHVAADATSFHGTGREDGLPCEGELLQHTQKGVFQWKNVSVYMNNKSQVILKIKRKHVGGAFSKNSKCVVYGVCDGTSAWPYRKEREYDEEIFFGLKTGQGLLEFKCKNKAQKQRWVDVVQRLLRQAQRVELTECSLQLLNMNGRNI
;
A
#
# COMPACT_ATOMS: atom_id res chain seq x y z
N MET A 1 11.85 12.92 -0.21
CA MET A 1 11.83 12.61 -1.66
C MET A 1 12.10 13.90 -2.42
N ASN A 2 13.21 13.97 -3.17
CA ASN A 2 13.52 15.17 -3.95
C ASN A 2 12.54 15.28 -5.13
N ARG A 3 12.04 16.49 -5.44
CA ARG A 3 11.12 16.72 -6.56
C ARG A 3 11.67 16.16 -7.88
N LYS A 4 12.99 16.23 -8.06
CA LYS A 4 13.72 15.69 -9.21
C LYS A 4 13.57 14.18 -9.37
N ASP A 5 13.68 13.40 -8.29
CA ASP A 5 13.58 11.93 -8.37
C ASP A 5 12.14 11.46 -8.58
N LYS A 6 11.17 12.23 -8.07
CA LYS A 6 9.74 12.02 -8.36
C LYS A 6 9.44 12.20 -9.85
N ALA A 7 9.86 13.32 -10.43
CA ALA A 7 9.67 13.60 -11.84
C ALA A 7 10.37 12.57 -12.74
N ARG A 8 11.57 12.12 -12.36
CA ARG A 8 12.28 11.04 -13.08
C ARG A 8 11.50 9.72 -13.08
N PHE A 9 10.92 9.35 -11.94
CA PHE A 9 10.10 8.15 -11.86
C PHE A 9 8.82 8.29 -12.68
N GLU A 10 8.09 9.41 -12.55
CA GLU A 10 6.85 9.65 -13.30
C GLU A 10 7.12 9.65 -14.82
N ASN A 11 8.21 10.27 -15.28
CA ASN A 11 8.61 10.21 -16.68
C ASN A 11 8.99 8.80 -17.14
N ALA A 12 9.66 8.01 -16.30
CA ALA A 12 10.03 6.65 -16.65
C ALA A 12 8.82 5.70 -16.69
N HIS A 13 7.88 5.88 -15.75
CA HIS A 13 6.61 5.15 -15.73
C HIS A 13 5.73 5.51 -16.93
N LEU A 14 5.69 6.79 -17.31
CA LEU A 14 5.05 7.25 -18.53
C LEU A 14 5.69 6.60 -19.77
N HIS A 15 7.03 6.61 -19.85
CA HIS A 15 7.76 6.05 -20.99
C HIS A 15 7.57 4.54 -21.13
N SER A 16 7.63 3.79 -20.03
CA SER A 16 7.38 2.35 -20.03
C SER A 16 5.97 2.02 -20.49
N ALA A 17 4.95 2.74 -19.99
CA ALA A 17 3.57 2.54 -20.40
C ALA A 17 3.36 2.82 -21.89
N LEU A 18 3.95 3.90 -22.42
CA LEU A 18 3.93 4.20 -23.86
C LEU A 18 4.64 3.12 -24.71
N SER A 19 5.81 2.64 -24.28
CA SER A 19 6.52 1.59 -25.00
C SER A 19 5.75 0.27 -25.03
N VAL A 20 5.08 -0.09 -23.93
CA VAL A 20 4.22 -1.30 -23.88
C VAL A 20 2.97 -1.12 -24.74
N ALA A 21 2.33 0.05 -24.74
CA ALA A 21 1.20 0.36 -25.61
C ALA A 21 1.58 0.26 -27.09
N GLY A 22 2.73 0.79 -27.48
CA GLY A 22 3.28 0.64 -28.83
C GLY A 22 3.52 -0.82 -29.20
N LEU A 23 4.19 -1.59 -28.34
CA LEU A 23 4.40 -3.02 -28.58
C LEU A 23 3.08 -3.79 -28.74
N ALA A 24 2.10 -3.54 -27.87
CA ALA A 24 0.80 -4.20 -27.92
C ALA A 24 0.03 -3.85 -29.21
N ALA A 25 0.07 -2.58 -29.64
CA ALA A 25 -0.52 -2.16 -30.91
C ALA A 25 0.16 -2.82 -32.13
N GLY A 26 1.50 -2.88 -32.14
CA GLY A 26 2.25 -3.58 -33.19
C GLY A 26 1.94 -5.09 -33.22
N LEU A 27 1.84 -5.74 -32.05
CA LEU A 27 1.43 -7.14 -31.94
C LEU A 27 0.01 -7.38 -32.46
N ALA A 28 -0.94 -6.48 -32.17
CA ALA A 28 -2.29 -6.56 -32.69
C ALA A 28 -2.32 -6.45 -34.22
N SER A 29 -1.54 -5.53 -34.81
CA SER A 29 -1.38 -5.42 -36.27
C SER A 29 -0.84 -6.71 -36.90
N VAL A 30 0.24 -7.27 -36.34
CA VAL A 30 0.83 -8.53 -36.81
C VAL A 30 -0.16 -9.69 -36.67
N ALA A 31 -0.87 -9.79 -35.55
CA ALA A 31 -1.86 -10.84 -35.33
C ALA A 31 -3.04 -10.72 -36.32
N ALA A 32 -3.50 -9.50 -36.59
CA ALA A 32 -4.54 -9.23 -37.58
C ALA A 32 -4.10 -9.63 -39.00
N ALA A 33 -2.84 -9.34 -39.39
CA ALA A 33 -2.31 -9.77 -40.69
C ALA A 33 -2.31 -11.30 -40.84
N GLN A 34 -1.99 -12.03 -39.76
CA GLN A 34 -1.98 -13.49 -39.73
C GLN A 34 -3.38 -14.13 -39.63
N ALA A 35 -4.41 -13.35 -39.29
CA ALA A 35 -5.80 -13.82 -39.22
C ALA A 35 -6.38 -14.17 -40.60
N SER A 36 -5.78 -13.69 -41.69
CA SER A 36 -6.22 -14.01 -43.08
C SER A 36 -6.04 -15.47 -43.48
N GLY A 37 -5.30 -16.28 -42.71
CA GLY A 37 -5.04 -17.70 -42.98
C GLY A 37 -6.10 -18.72 -42.52
N ASP A 38 -7.34 -18.27 -42.27
CA ASP A 38 -8.54 -19.07 -41.90
C ASP A 38 -8.38 -20.03 -40.69
N SER A 39 -7.51 -19.68 -39.74
CA SER A 39 -7.43 -20.41 -38.47
C SER A 39 -8.27 -19.70 -37.41
N ARG A 40 -9.23 -20.39 -36.80
CA ARG A 40 -10.01 -19.83 -35.65
C ARG A 40 -9.10 -19.32 -34.54
N MET A 41 -7.92 -19.92 -34.39
CA MET A 41 -6.90 -19.52 -33.42
C MET A 41 -6.26 -18.17 -33.76
N SER A 42 -5.95 -17.89 -35.03
CA SER A 42 -5.36 -16.61 -35.45
C SER A 42 -6.36 -15.46 -35.34
N ILE A 43 -7.64 -15.72 -35.62
CA ILE A 43 -8.73 -14.75 -35.35
C ILE A 43 -8.83 -14.47 -33.84
N ALA A 44 -8.89 -15.50 -33.00
CA ALA A 44 -8.95 -15.34 -31.55
C ALA A 44 -7.71 -14.60 -30.99
N LEU A 45 -6.53 -14.86 -31.56
CA LEU A 45 -5.29 -14.19 -31.19
C LEU A 45 -5.33 -12.70 -31.57
N ALA A 46 -5.83 -12.36 -32.76
CA ALA A 46 -6.04 -10.97 -33.17
C ALA A 46 -6.98 -10.24 -32.21
N SER A 47 -8.15 -10.82 -31.87
CA SER A 47 -9.07 -10.20 -30.92
C SER A 47 -8.49 -10.04 -29.51
N ALA A 48 -7.72 -11.03 -29.03
CA ALA A 48 -7.07 -10.95 -27.72
C ALA A 48 -5.99 -9.86 -27.67
N THR A 49 -5.18 -9.75 -28.72
CA THR A 49 -4.11 -8.75 -28.81
C THR A 49 -4.66 -7.34 -29.01
N GLU A 50 -5.76 -7.17 -29.73
CA GLU A 50 -6.49 -5.90 -29.84
C GLU A 50 -7.01 -5.41 -28.47
N LEU A 51 -7.63 -6.30 -27.68
CA LEU A 51 -8.07 -5.97 -26.32
C LEU A 51 -6.89 -5.57 -25.41
N LEU A 52 -5.77 -6.29 -25.51
CA LEU A 52 -4.54 -5.95 -24.78
C LEU A 52 -3.98 -4.59 -25.22
N ALA A 53 -3.97 -4.30 -26.51
CA ALA A 53 -3.55 -3.00 -27.03
C ALA A 53 -4.42 -1.87 -26.49
N SER A 54 -5.75 -2.03 -26.49
CA SER A 54 -6.68 -1.08 -25.89
C SER A 54 -6.38 -0.84 -24.40
N HIS A 55 -6.16 -1.91 -23.64
CA HIS A 55 -5.86 -1.79 -22.21
C HIS A 55 -4.51 -1.09 -21.95
N CYS A 56 -3.49 -1.37 -22.75
CA CYS A 56 -2.19 -0.72 -22.61
C CYS A 56 -2.23 0.77 -22.99
N VAL A 57 -3.06 1.16 -23.96
CA VAL A 57 -3.36 2.56 -24.29
C VAL A 57 -3.96 3.29 -23.08
N GLU A 58 -4.97 2.71 -22.43
CA GLU A 58 -5.55 3.28 -21.20
C GLU A 58 -4.51 3.40 -20.07
N LEU A 59 -3.64 2.39 -19.91
CA LEU A 59 -2.56 2.44 -18.92
C LEU A 59 -1.56 3.57 -19.22
N ALA A 60 -1.24 3.84 -20.49
CA ALA A 60 -0.39 4.96 -20.87
C ALA A 60 -1.04 6.32 -20.57
N GLU A 61 -2.33 6.48 -20.86
CA GLU A 61 -3.08 7.71 -20.54
C GLU A 61 -3.17 7.94 -19.02
N THR A 62 -3.45 6.89 -18.23
CA THR A 62 -3.47 6.99 -16.76
C THR A 62 -2.09 7.25 -16.14
N ALA A 63 -1.01 6.87 -16.84
CA ALA A 63 0.37 7.21 -16.50
C ALA A 63 0.72 8.68 -16.84
N GLY A 64 -0.19 9.42 -17.50
CA GLY A 64 -0.05 10.83 -17.83
C GLY A 64 0.34 11.12 -19.28
N ALA A 65 0.18 10.16 -20.20
CA ALA A 65 0.35 10.42 -21.61
C ALA A 65 -0.83 11.23 -22.14
N ASP A 66 -0.54 12.25 -22.95
CA ASP A 66 -1.59 12.88 -23.74
C ASP A 66 -2.01 11.97 -24.91
N HIS A 67 -3.25 12.18 -25.36
CA HIS A 67 -3.85 11.35 -26.39
C HIS A 67 -3.10 11.40 -27.73
N GLU A 68 -2.52 12.56 -28.09
CA GLU A 68 -1.77 12.69 -29.35
C GLU A 68 -0.48 11.88 -29.36
N ARG A 69 0.25 11.87 -28.24
CA ARG A 69 1.46 11.06 -28.06
C ARG A 69 1.13 9.58 -28.12
N VAL A 70 0.04 9.16 -27.48
CA VAL A 70 -0.41 7.75 -27.56
C VAL A 70 -0.77 7.39 -29.00
N ALA A 71 -1.57 8.21 -29.67
CA ALA A 71 -1.97 7.97 -31.05
C ALA A 71 -0.77 7.94 -32.01
N SER A 72 0.24 8.81 -31.80
CA SER A 72 1.47 8.79 -32.59
C SER A 72 2.26 7.50 -32.41
N VAL A 73 2.38 7.00 -31.17
CA VAL A 73 3.08 5.73 -30.88
C VAL A 73 2.34 4.55 -31.50
N VAL A 74 1.00 4.52 -31.37
CA VAL A 74 0.16 3.47 -31.97
C VAL A 74 0.31 3.45 -33.49
N ARG A 75 0.18 4.61 -34.15
CA ARG A 75 0.36 4.72 -35.62
C ARG A 75 1.73 4.21 -36.07
N SER A 76 2.80 4.61 -35.39
CA SER A 76 4.15 4.14 -35.71
C SER A 76 4.33 2.64 -35.48
N ALA A 77 3.61 2.04 -34.52
CA ALA A 77 3.75 0.64 -34.20
C ALA A 77 2.92 -0.28 -35.12
N VAL A 78 1.77 0.19 -35.62
CA VAL A 78 0.97 -0.61 -36.56
C VAL A 78 1.62 -0.75 -37.94
N ASP A 79 2.54 0.15 -38.30
CA ASP A 79 3.31 0.13 -39.55
C ASP A 79 4.45 -0.94 -39.56
N ILE A 80 4.56 -1.77 -38.51
CA ILE A 80 5.57 -2.83 -38.43
C ILE A 80 5.29 -3.94 -39.44
N GLN A 81 6.30 -4.26 -40.26
CA GLN A 81 6.21 -5.30 -41.29
C GLN A 81 7.23 -6.43 -41.11
N SER A 82 8.26 -6.27 -40.28
CA SER A 82 9.31 -7.27 -40.12
C SER A 82 9.38 -7.87 -38.69
N PRO A 83 9.80 -9.14 -38.55
CA PRO A 83 10.11 -9.71 -37.24
C PRO A 83 11.18 -8.93 -36.48
N GLY A 84 12.12 -8.27 -37.19
CA GLY A 84 13.17 -7.44 -36.60
C GLY A 84 12.64 -6.19 -35.91
N ASP A 85 11.61 -5.55 -36.49
CA ASP A 85 10.96 -4.38 -35.88
C ASP A 85 10.20 -4.77 -34.61
N LEU A 86 9.52 -5.93 -34.64
CA LEU A 86 8.82 -6.46 -33.47
C LEU A 86 9.80 -6.79 -32.33
N MET A 87 10.95 -7.39 -32.65
CA MET A 87 12.03 -7.62 -31.67
C MET A 87 12.56 -6.30 -31.11
N THR A 88 12.74 -5.28 -31.96
CA THR A 88 13.16 -3.94 -31.55
C THR A 88 12.17 -3.30 -30.56
N LEU A 89 10.86 -3.32 -30.86
CA LEU A 89 9.85 -2.82 -29.94
C LEU A 89 9.81 -3.61 -28.63
N THR A 90 9.95 -4.93 -28.71
CA THR A 90 9.99 -5.79 -27.52
C THR A 90 11.18 -5.42 -26.63
N ALA A 91 12.36 -5.24 -27.22
CA ALA A 91 13.57 -4.82 -26.51
C ALA A 91 13.43 -3.41 -25.91
N ALA A 92 12.80 -2.48 -26.64
CA ALA A 92 12.52 -1.12 -26.17
C ALA A 92 11.58 -1.14 -24.95
N ALA A 93 10.44 -1.85 -25.04
CA ALA A 93 9.49 -2.00 -23.93
C ALA A 93 10.13 -2.66 -22.71
N ALA A 94 10.87 -3.76 -22.89
CA ALA A 94 11.58 -4.43 -21.80
C ALA A 94 12.63 -3.51 -21.13
N THR A 95 13.32 -2.69 -21.90
CA THR A 95 14.31 -1.73 -21.38
C THR A 95 13.64 -0.60 -20.63
N ALA A 96 12.53 -0.06 -21.13
CA ALA A 96 11.75 0.96 -20.45
C ALA A 96 11.19 0.45 -19.11
N LEU A 97 10.65 -0.77 -19.07
CA LEU A 97 10.18 -1.43 -17.84
C LEU A 97 11.31 -1.63 -16.81
N ARG A 98 12.49 -2.10 -17.24
CA ARG A 98 13.67 -2.21 -16.37
C ARG A 98 14.14 -0.84 -15.86
N GLY A 99 14.09 0.19 -16.69
CA GLY A 99 14.40 1.57 -16.33
C GLY A 99 13.45 2.12 -15.25
N GLU A 100 12.14 1.89 -15.43
CA GLU A 100 11.13 2.23 -14.43
C GLU A 100 11.39 1.50 -13.11
N ALA A 101 11.62 0.18 -13.14
CA ALA A 101 11.89 -0.63 -11.95
C ALA A 101 13.15 -0.14 -11.21
N ALA A 102 14.24 0.16 -11.93
CA ALA A 102 15.46 0.70 -11.33
C ALA A 102 15.22 2.05 -10.64
N LEU A 103 14.41 2.93 -11.23
CA LEU A 103 14.05 4.22 -10.62
C LEU A 103 13.08 4.06 -9.44
N LYS A 104 12.20 3.06 -9.48
CA LYS A 104 11.32 2.68 -8.37
C LYS A 104 12.12 2.27 -7.14
N VAL A 105 13.21 1.52 -7.32
CA VAL A 105 14.13 1.08 -6.24
C VAL A 105 14.97 2.24 -5.71
N ARG A 106 15.39 3.17 -6.59
CA ARG A 106 16.14 4.38 -6.20
C ARG A 106 15.31 5.42 -5.47
N ARG A 107 13.99 5.25 -5.37
CA ARG A 107 13.12 6.10 -4.55
C ARG A 107 13.62 6.03 -3.10
N PRO A 108 14.25 7.09 -2.55
CA PRO A 108 14.81 7.00 -1.21
C PRO A 108 13.69 6.72 -0.21
N LYS A 109 13.75 5.55 0.43
CA LYS A 109 13.36 5.37 1.84
C LYS A 109 14.10 6.49 2.57
N GLU A 110 13.37 7.45 3.16
CA GLU A 110 13.96 8.66 3.76
C GLU A 110 15.25 8.33 4.53
N ALA A 111 16.40 8.71 3.95
CA ALA A 111 17.66 8.72 4.65
C ALA A 111 17.57 9.82 5.71
N ARG A 112 17.32 9.40 6.95
CA ARG A 112 18.01 9.83 8.17
C ARG A 112 18.67 11.21 8.07
N LYS A 113 17.90 12.28 8.31
CA LYS A 113 18.48 13.55 8.75
C LYS A 113 18.73 13.48 10.25
N ASN A 114 19.74 12.73 10.66
CA ASN A 114 20.33 12.85 12.00
C ASN A 114 21.82 13.18 11.84
N ALA A 115 22.09 14.39 11.39
CA ALA A 115 23.35 15.06 11.63
C ALA A 115 23.00 16.37 12.33
N THR A 116 22.72 16.28 13.63
CA THR A 116 22.75 17.43 14.52
C THR A 116 23.78 17.10 15.59
N ILE A 117 25.00 17.56 15.34
CA ILE A 117 25.95 17.86 16.41
C ILE A 117 25.25 18.94 17.24
N SER A 118 24.99 18.66 18.51
CA SER A 118 24.44 19.63 19.45
C SER A 118 25.57 20.24 20.25
N PRO A 119 26.00 21.49 20.00
CA PRO A 119 26.72 22.25 20.98
C PRO A 119 25.78 23.22 21.71
N TYR A 120 26.05 23.35 23.00
CA TYR A 120 25.60 24.36 23.94
C TYR A 120 24.33 24.14 24.76
N ASP A 121 24.64 23.60 25.93
CA ASP A 121 24.04 23.72 27.24
C ASP A 121 23.89 25.19 27.69
N ARG A 122 22.67 25.61 28.08
CA ARG A 122 22.41 26.69 29.06
C ARG A 122 20.92 26.76 29.38
N GLY A 123 20.56 26.62 30.66
CA GLY A 123 19.34 27.25 31.20
C GLY A 123 18.44 26.39 32.10
N ILE A 124 19.00 25.89 33.20
CA ILE A 124 18.46 25.86 34.57
C ILE A 124 16.97 26.25 34.74
N ALA A 125 16.15 25.32 35.23
CA ALA A 125 15.25 25.53 36.37
C ALA A 125 14.80 24.17 36.94
N GLU A 126 15.23 23.96 38.18
CA GLU A 126 15.03 22.80 39.04
C GLU A 126 13.56 22.61 39.46
N ALA A 127 13.13 21.35 39.58
CA ALA A 127 12.38 20.91 40.75
C ALA A 127 12.61 19.40 40.91
N HIS A 128 13.34 19.09 41.97
CA HIS A 128 13.74 17.77 42.44
C HIS A 128 12.52 17.02 42.98
N VAL A 129 12.46 15.70 42.76
CA VAL A 129 12.56 14.71 43.85
C VAL A 129 13.02 13.36 43.29
N ALA A 130 14.03 12.82 43.97
CA ALA A 130 14.63 11.49 43.82
C ALA A 130 13.60 10.38 44.19
N ALA A 131 13.82 9.08 43.99
CA ALA A 131 15.04 8.30 43.88
C ALA A 131 14.74 6.91 43.28
N ASP A 132 15.81 6.27 42.81
CA ASP A 132 16.14 4.84 42.90
C ASP A 132 15.08 3.76 42.59
N ALA A 133 15.38 2.92 41.60
CA ALA A 133 15.90 1.57 41.84
C ALA A 133 15.81 0.70 40.57
N THR A 134 16.93 0.09 40.26
CA THR A 134 17.11 -1.08 39.40
C THR A 134 16.26 -2.29 39.82
N SER A 135 15.98 -3.17 38.84
CA SER A 135 15.66 -4.60 38.96
C SER A 135 14.20 -5.03 38.74
N PHE A 136 13.99 -5.62 37.55
CA PHE A 136 13.32 -6.89 37.25
C PHE A 136 12.11 -7.38 38.08
N HIS A 137 11.04 -7.66 37.30
CA HIS A 137 9.87 -8.52 37.51
C HIS A 137 8.70 -8.00 38.36
N GLY A 138 7.52 -7.99 37.72
CA GLY A 138 6.23 -8.07 38.40
C GLY A 138 5.25 -6.93 38.09
N THR A 139 4.31 -7.20 37.17
CA THR A 139 2.93 -6.69 37.17
C THR A 139 2.70 -5.20 37.50
N GLY A 140 2.57 -4.37 36.45
CA GLY A 140 2.16 -2.97 36.55
C GLY A 140 1.44 -2.47 35.30
N ARG A 141 0.15 -2.83 35.18
CA ARG A 141 -0.96 -2.10 34.52
C ARG A 141 -0.59 -0.93 33.58
N GLU A 142 -0.14 -1.21 32.35
CA GLU A 142 -0.24 -0.28 31.22
C GLU A 142 -1.58 -0.48 30.49
N ASP A 143 -2.69 -0.18 31.19
CA ASP A 143 -4.02 -0.21 30.60
C ASP A 143 -4.32 1.09 29.87
N GLY A 144 -4.53 0.99 28.56
CA GLY A 144 -5.37 1.95 27.83
C GLY A 144 -4.66 3.00 26.97
N LEU A 145 -3.32 3.04 26.92
CA LEU A 145 -2.66 3.98 26.02
C LEU A 145 -2.85 3.56 24.55
N PRO A 146 -3.39 4.44 23.68
CA PRO A 146 -3.57 4.13 22.28
C PRO A 146 -2.23 3.80 21.64
N CYS A 147 -2.13 2.66 20.95
CA CYS A 147 -0.93 2.39 20.17
C CYS A 147 -0.94 3.34 18.99
N GLU A 148 -0.11 4.38 19.07
CA GLU A 148 0.10 5.41 18.06
C GLU A 148 1.49 5.28 17.44
N GLY A 149 1.58 5.49 16.14
CA GLY A 149 2.84 5.51 15.43
C GLY A 149 2.69 5.67 13.92
N GLU A 150 3.81 5.94 13.26
CA GLU A 150 3.86 6.07 11.82
C GLU A 150 4.00 4.70 11.14
N LEU A 151 3.07 4.41 10.23
CA LEU A 151 3.03 3.21 9.42
C LEU A 151 2.89 3.54 7.94
N LEU A 152 3.45 2.68 7.10
CA LEU A 152 3.34 2.81 5.66
C LEU A 152 2.09 2.05 5.19
N GLN A 153 1.02 2.75 4.86
CA GLN A 153 -0.20 2.14 4.35
C GLN A 153 -0.03 1.79 2.86
N HIS A 154 -0.32 0.55 2.48
CA HIS A 154 -0.50 0.18 1.09
C HIS A 154 -1.86 0.71 0.61
N THR A 155 -1.86 1.48 -0.46
CA THR A 155 -3.11 1.97 -1.06
C THR A 155 -3.59 1.01 -2.14
N GLN A 156 -4.90 0.99 -2.41
CA GLN A 156 -5.49 0.21 -3.49
C GLN A 156 -4.88 0.52 -4.88
N LYS A 157 -4.23 1.68 -5.03
CA LYS A 157 -3.50 2.09 -6.24
C LYS A 157 -2.06 1.55 -6.31
N GLY A 158 -1.66 0.63 -5.44
CA GLY A 158 -0.30 0.06 -5.40
C GLY A 158 0.77 0.99 -4.83
N VAL A 159 0.38 2.14 -4.26
CA VAL A 159 1.31 3.14 -3.72
C VAL A 159 1.37 3.06 -2.20
N PHE A 160 2.57 3.16 -1.65
CA PHE A 160 2.80 3.27 -0.21
C PHE A 160 2.78 4.72 0.28
N GLN A 161 2.05 4.98 1.37
CA GLN A 161 1.98 6.30 2.00
C GLN A 161 2.21 6.23 3.51
N TRP A 162 3.09 7.08 4.04
CA TRP A 162 3.21 7.28 5.49
C TRP A 162 1.92 7.85 6.05
N LYS A 163 1.43 7.21 7.12
CA LYS A 163 0.27 7.62 7.89
C LYS A 163 0.64 7.63 9.36
N ASN A 164 0.20 8.66 10.08
CA ASN A 164 0.18 8.57 11.52
C ASN A 164 -1.09 7.80 11.91
N VAL A 165 -0.91 6.64 12.53
CA VAL A 165 -1.96 5.67 12.83
C VAL A 165 -2.08 5.55 14.33
N SER A 166 -3.31 5.48 14.82
CA SER A 166 -3.61 5.19 16.22
C SER A 166 -4.72 4.16 16.28
N VAL A 167 -4.57 3.14 17.15
CA VAL A 167 -5.61 2.16 17.42
C VAL A 167 -6.01 2.26 18.89
N TYR A 168 -7.32 2.31 19.14
CA TYR A 168 -7.88 2.47 20.48
C TYR A 168 -9.27 1.84 20.55
N MET A 169 -9.78 1.61 21.76
CA MET A 169 -11.17 1.19 21.99
C MET A 169 -12.03 2.43 22.30
N ASN A 170 -13.19 2.55 21.67
CA ASN A 170 -14.13 3.63 21.98
C ASN A 170 -15.08 3.24 23.14
N ASN A 171 -15.95 4.17 23.54
CA ASN A 171 -16.96 3.95 24.57
C ASN A 171 -18.06 2.94 24.21
N LYS A 172 -18.14 2.52 22.94
CA LYS A 172 -19.04 1.45 22.47
C LYS A 172 -18.32 0.10 22.40
N SER A 173 -17.17 -0.04 23.07
CA SER A 173 -16.32 -1.23 23.04
C SER A 173 -15.84 -1.63 21.65
N GLN A 174 -15.87 -0.70 20.67
CA GLN A 174 -15.39 -0.96 19.32
C GLN A 174 -13.91 -0.61 19.21
N VAL A 175 -13.14 -1.45 18.52
CA VAL A 175 -11.75 -1.15 18.18
C VAL A 175 -11.74 -0.20 16.98
N ILE A 176 -11.19 1.00 17.17
CA ILE A 176 -11.14 2.07 16.18
C ILE A 176 -9.71 2.27 15.70
N LEU A 177 -9.54 2.21 14.37
CA LEU A 177 -8.35 2.68 13.68
C LEU A 177 -8.55 4.13 13.26
N LYS A 178 -7.70 5.03 13.76
CA LYS A 178 -7.65 6.44 13.35
C LYS A 178 -6.38 6.70 12.56
N ILE A 179 -6.55 7.16 11.32
CA ILE A 179 -5.49 7.50 10.39
C ILE A 179 -5.47 9.02 10.22
N LYS A 180 -4.40 9.69 10.63
CA LYS A 180 -4.17 11.13 10.45
C LYS A 180 -3.35 11.36 9.17
N ARG A 181 -3.77 12.34 8.38
CA ARG A 181 -3.08 12.81 7.17
C ARG A 181 -2.82 14.30 7.29
N LYS A 182 -1.64 14.77 6.88
CA LYS A 182 -1.34 16.19 6.73
C LYS A 182 -1.97 16.70 5.42
N HIS A 183 -2.61 17.86 5.45
CA HIS A 183 -3.28 18.51 4.33
C HIS A 183 -2.87 20.00 4.29
N VAL A 184 -2.88 20.63 3.11
CA VAL A 184 -2.53 22.06 2.85
C VAL A 184 -1.26 22.52 3.59
N GLY A 185 -0.10 22.33 2.96
CA GLY A 185 1.17 22.86 3.48
C GLY A 185 1.64 22.29 4.83
N GLY A 186 0.94 21.31 5.39
CA GLY A 186 1.23 20.76 6.72
C GLY A 186 0.53 21.48 7.88
N ALA A 187 -0.25 22.53 7.60
CA ALA A 187 -0.94 23.34 8.61
C ALA A 187 -2.23 22.67 9.13
N PHE A 188 -2.85 21.78 8.35
CA PHE A 188 -4.12 21.14 8.72
C PHE A 188 -4.00 19.62 8.72
N SER A 189 -4.62 18.95 9.71
CA SER A 189 -4.68 17.49 9.78
C SER A 189 -6.09 16.99 9.50
N LYS A 190 -6.26 16.21 8.43
CA LYS A 190 -7.50 15.45 8.19
C LYS A 190 -7.35 14.07 8.80
N ASN A 191 -8.30 13.66 9.64
CA ASN A 191 -8.34 12.32 10.19
C ASN A 191 -9.47 11.49 9.56
N SER A 192 -9.24 10.20 9.40
CA SER A 192 -10.26 9.21 9.04
C SER A 192 -10.28 8.12 10.09
N LYS A 193 -11.46 7.63 10.45
CA LYS A 193 -11.65 6.56 11.42
C LYS A 193 -12.40 5.40 10.79
N CYS A 194 -12.06 4.18 11.17
CA CYS A 194 -12.84 2.99 10.82
C CYS A 194 -12.82 1.97 11.96
N VAL A 195 -13.85 1.13 12.00
CA VAL A 195 -13.94 0.01 12.95
C VAL A 195 -13.07 -1.14 12.43
N VAL A 196 -12.28 -1.72 13.32
CA VAL A 196 -11.45 -2.91 13.09
C VAL A 196 -12.12 -4.10 13.75
N TYR A 197 -12.27 -5.20 13.02
CA TYR A 197 -12.84 -6.44 13.55
C TYR A 197 -11.89 -7.64 13.40
N GLY A 198 -10.68 -7.43 12.86
CA GLY A 198 -9.71 -8.50 12.72
C GLY A 198 -8.32 -8.02 12.31
N VAL A 199 -7.34 -8.89 12.49
CA VAL A 199 -5.94 -8.70 12.08
C VAL A 199 -5.49 -9.84 11.17
N CYS A 200 -4.63 -9.53 10.19
CA CYS A 200 -3.98 -10.47 9.29
C CYS A 200 -2.47 -10.32 9.46
N ASP A 201 -1.81 -11.35 9.97
CA ASP A 201 -0.38 -11.33 10.32
C ASP A 201 0.51 -12.02 9.26
N GLY A 202 -0.03 -12.50 8.14
CA GLY A 202 0.73 -13.26 7.14
C GLY A 202 0.65 -14.77 7.31
N THR A 203 0.22 -15.26 8.48
CA THR A 203 0.03 -16.69 8.78
C THR A 203 -1.39 -17.14 8.47
N SER A 204 -2.37 -16.25 8.68
CA SER A 204 -3.77 -16.47 8.33
C SER A 204 -4.11 -15.90 6.94
N ALA A 205 -4.90 -16.65 6.16
CA ALA A 205 -5.27 -16.42 4.77
C ALA A 205 -5.37 -14.93 4.37
N TRP A 206 -4.33 -14.45 3.71
CA TRP A 206 -4.29 -13.15 3.05
C TRP A 206 -5.17 -13.19 1.79
N PRO A 207 -6.17 -12.31 1.63
CA PRO A 207 -7.15 -12.41 0.54
C PRO A 207 -6.61 -12.07 -0.86
N TYR A 208 -5.40 -11.52 -0.97
CA TYR A 208 -4.74 -11.24 -2.25
C TYR A 208 -3.32 -11.81 -2.23
N ARG A 209 -3.16 -13.05 -2.69
CA ARG A 209 -1.85 -13.61 -3.05
C ARG A 209 -1.53 -13.12 -4.47
N LYS A 210 -0.94 -11.93 -4.60
CA LYS A 210 -0.01 -11.67 -5.70
C LYS A 210 1.37 -11.96 -5.14
N GLU A 211 2.10 -12.82 -5.85
CA GLU A 211 3.48 -13.20 -5.60
C GLU A 211 4.29 -11.98 -5.15
N ARG A 212 4.53 -11.88 -3.83
CA ARG A 212 5.37 -10.81 -3.26
C ARG A 212 6.80 -11.23 -3.57
N GLU A 213 7.39 -10.61 -4.59
CA GLU A 213 8.72 -10.91 -5.14
C GLU A 213 9.88 -10.73 -4.15
N TYR A 214 9.62 -10.38 -2.89
CA TYR A 214 10.64 -10.22 -1.86
C TYR A 214 10.16 -10.77 -0.52
N ASP A 215 10.76 -11.90 -0.09
CA ASP A 215 10.56 -12.58 1.20
C ASP A 215 10.88 -11.71 2.45
N GLU A 216 11.40 -10.50 2.24
CA GLU A 216 11.89 -9.60 3.28
C GLU A 216 10.89 -8.53 3.73
N GLU A 217 9.75 -8.37 3.03
CA GLU A 217 8.81 -7.32 3.36
C GLU A 217 7.81 -7.72 4.46
N ILE A 218 7.96 -7.09 5.63
CA ILE A 218 7.20 -7.43 6.83
C ILE A 218 5.91 -6.61 6.88
N PHE A 219 4.77 -7.26 6.67
CA PHE A 219 3.45 -6.63 6.69
C PHE A 219 2.51 -7.18 7.77
N PHE A 220 1.52 -6.39 8.12
CA PHE A 220 0.27 -6.85 8.72
C PHE A 220 -0.92 -6.13 8.06
N GLY A 221 -2.11 -6.70 8.18
CA GLY A 221 -3.35 -6.15 7.67
C GLY A 221 -4.40 -6.01 8.76
N LEU A 222 -5.28 -5.03 8.63
CA LEU A 222 -6.45 -4.82 9.48
C LEU A 222 -7.72 -5.01 8.68
N LYS A 223 -8.62 -5.87 9.16
CA LYS A 223 -9.93 -6.10 8.56
C LYS A 223 -10.89 -5.03 9.05
N THR A 224 -11.48 -4.29 8.11
CA THR A 224 -12.39 -3.18 8.37
C THR A 224 -13.58 -3.24 7.43
N GLY A 225 -14.65 -2.49 7.71
CA GLY A 225 -15.82 -2.44 6.81
C GLY A 225 -15.52 -1.89 5.41
N GLN A 226 -14.33 -1.29 5.22
CA GLN A 226 -13.83 -0.80 3.92
C GLN A 226 -12.97 -1.84 3.20
N GLY A 227 -12.82 -3.04 3.75
CA GLY A 227 -11.90 -4.07 3.29
C GLY A 227 -10.62 -4.16 4.11
N LEU A 228 -9.62 -4.85 3.56
CA LEU A 228 -8.32 -5.05 4.20
C LEU A 228 -7.43 -3.82 4.02
N LEU A 229 -6.97 -3.25 5.13
CA LEU A 229 -5.97 -2.18 5.14
C LEU A 229 -4.60 -2.77 5.49
N GLU A 230 -3.65 -2.70 4.56
CA GLU A 230 -2.31 -3.26 4.76
C GLU A 230 -1.30 -2.20 5.20
N PHE A 231 -0.43 -2.59 6.13
CA PHE A 231 0.61 -1.74 6.67
C PHE A 231 1.96 -2.44 6.60
N LYS A 232 2.95 -1.76 6.02
CA LYS A 232 4.35 -2.18 6.01
C LYS A 232 5.02 -1.77 7.31
N CYS A 233 5.74 -2.71 7.91
CA CYS A 233 6.54 -2.50 9.10
C CYS A 233 8.02 -2.36 8.75
N LYS A 234 8.76 -1.63 9.60
CA LYS A 234 10.21 -1.47 9.49
C LYS A 234 10.96 -2.75 9.87
N ASN A 235 10.42 -3.50 10.83
CA ASN A 235 11.01 -4.75 11.35
C ASN A 235 9.93 -5.66 11.98
N LYS A 236 10.32 -6.89 12.36
CA LYS A 236 9.41 -7.89 12.94
C LYS A 236 8.85 -7.45 14.30
N ALA A 237 9.67 -6.78 15.12
CA ALA A 237 9.26 -6.28 16.43
C ALA A 237 8.14 -5.23 16.33
N GLN A 238 8.24 -4.29 15.39
CA GLN A 238 7.19 -3.30 15.14
C GLN A 238 5.90 -3.98 14.69
N LYS A 239 5.98 -4.95 13.76
CA LYS A 239 4.83 -5.75 13.35
C LYS A 239 4.17 -6.43 14.54
N GLN A 240 4.95 -7.15 15.34
CA GLN A 240 4.41 -7.92 16.46
C GLN A 240 3.73 -7.02 17.49
N ARG A 241 4.37 -5.88 17.83
CA ARG A 241 3.77 -4.89 18.73
C ARG A 241 2.38 -4.43 18.26
N TRP A 242 2.24 -4.09 16.98
CA TRP A 242 0.94 -3.66 16.43
C TRP A 242 -0.09 -4.79 16.42
N VAL A 243 0.31 -6.00 16.01
CA VAL A 243 -0.57 -7.17 16.00
C VAL A 243 -1.04 -7.49 17.42
N ASP A 244 -0.14 -7.53 18.40
CA ASP A 244 -0.45 -7.86 19.79
C ASP A 244 -1.42 -6.85 20.40
N VAL A 245 -1.21 -5.55 20.17
CA VAL A 245 -2.12 -4.51 20.67
C VAL A 245 -3.50 -4.67 20.05
N VAL A 246 -3.58 -4.80 18.73
CA VAL A 246 -4.88 -4.93 18.04
C VAL A 246 -5.61 -6.18 18.50
N GLN A 247 -4.93 -7.32 18.59
CA GLN A 247 -5.52 -8.56 19.10
C GLN A 247 -5.98 -8.43 20.54
N ARG A 248 -5.20 -7.77 21.41
CA ARG A 248 -5.58 -7.52 22.80
C ARG A 248 -6.86 -6.69 22.88
N LEU A 249 -6.95 -5.61 22.11
CA LEU A 249 -8.13 -4.76 22.05
C LEU A 249 -9.35 -5.50 21.49
N LEU A 250 -9.18 -6.32 20.45
CA LEU A 250 -10.27 -7.13 19.88
C LEU A 250 -10.80 -8.16 20.89
N ARG A 251 -9.90 -8.84 21.63
CA ARG A 251 -10.31 -9.77 22.70
C ARG A 251 -11.04 -9.05 23.83
N GLN A 252 -10.59 -7.85 24.19
CA GLN A 252 -11.25 -7.05 25.21
C GLN A 252 -12.65 -6.60 24.76
N ALA A 253 -12.80 -6.20 23.50
CA ALA A 253 -14.11 -5.84 22.92
C ALA A 253 -15.10 -7.02 22.98
N GLN A 254 -14.66 -8.22 22.58
CA GLN A 254 -15.47 -9.43 22.63
C GLN A 254 -15.88 -9.81 24.06
N ARG A 255 -15.00 -9.61 25.06
CA ARG A 255 -15.34 -9.87 26.46
C ARG A 255 -16.45 -8.95 26.97
N VAL A 256 -16.44 -7.68 26.57
CA VAL A 256 -17.49 -6.72 26.96
C VAL A 256 -18.82 -7.08 26.30
N GLU A 257 -18.82 -7.47 25.02
CA GLU A 257 -20.04 -7.94 24.33
C GLU A 257 -20.62 -9.20 25.01
N LEU A 258 -19.78 -10.16 25.39
CA LEU A 258 -20.24 -11.38 26.07
C LEU A 258 -20.79 -11.12 27.48
N THR A 259 -20.21 -10.19 28.24
CA THR A 259 -20.74 -9.80 29.55
C THR A 259 -22.04 -9.01 29.43
N GLU A 260 -22.17 -8.11 28.45
CA GLU A 260 -23.44 -7.43 28.17
C GLU A 260 -24.55 -8.40 27.76
N CYS A 261 -24.27 -9.35 26.85
CA CYS A 261 -25.22 -10.39 26.46
C CYS A 261 -25.64 -11.27 27.65
N SER A 262 -24.68 -11.67 28.49
CA SER A 262 -24.96 -12.49 29.69
C SER A 262 -25.84 -11.75 30.70
N LEU A 263 -25.58 -10.45 30.93
CA LEU A 263 -26.38 -9.62 31.82
C LEU A 263 -27.79 -9.39 31.27
N GLN A 264 -27.95 -9.20 29.95
CA GLN A 264 -29.26 -9.09 29.32
C GLN A 264 -30.09 -10.38 29.46
N LEU A 265 -29.47 -11.56 29.27
CA LEU A 265 -30.12 -12.86 29.46
C LEU A 265 -30.57 -13.08 30.92
N LEU A 266 -29.72 -12.73 31.88
CA LEU A 266 -30.07 -12.82 33.32
C LEU A 266 -31.22 -11.87 33.69
N ASN A 267 -31.27 -10.67 33.10
CA ASN A 267 -32.32 -9.69 33.38
C ASN A 267 -33.68 -10.06 32.73
N MET A 268 -33.69 -10.88 31.67
CA MET A 268 -34.92 -11.42 31.07
C MET A 268 -35.49 -12.60 31.86
N ASN A 269 -34.63 -13.40 32.52
CA ASN A 269 -35.07 -14.51 33.36
C ASN A 269 -35.61 -14.06 34.74
N GLY A 270 -35.26 -12.85 35.20
CA GLY A 270 -35.76 -12.26 36.45
C GLY A 270 -37.10 -11.53 36.36
N ARG A 271 -37.76 -11.49 35.18
CA ARG A 271 -39.08 -10.85 34.98
C ARG A 271 -40.25 -11.83 34.82
N ASN A 272 -39.99 -13.12 34.99
CA ASN A 272 -41.01 -14.19 35.02
C ASN A 272 -41.02 -14.90 36.39
N ILE A 273 -41.11 -14.13 37.47
CA ILE A 273 -41.53 -14.61 38.80
C ILE A 273 -42.50 -13.56 39.36
#